data_AF-A0A7W6S5I6-F1
#
_entry.id   AF-A0A7W6S5I6-F1
#
_cell.length_a   1.000
_cell.length_b   1.000
_cell.length_c   1.000
_cell.angle_alpha   90.00
_cell.angle_beta   90.00
_cell.angle_gamma   90.00
#
_symmetry.space_group_name_H-M   'P 1'
#
loop_
_entity.id
_entity.type
_entity.pdbx_description
1 polymer ?
#
loop_
_entity_poly.entity_id
_entity_poly.type
_entity_poly.pdbx_seq_one_letter_code
_entity_poly.pdbx_strand_id
1 'polypeptide(L)'
;MGIALEAEKNWKLKLRYGKLQTPFQHFTMMAEGEIVETNADFDIQVGTPAFFRMNVWALDAEQAVDMIITIGRHIGFETTGRVYTYSTEAKEPPNENPRAYDLNFTPFEKD
;
A
#
# COMPACT_ATOMS: atom_id res chain seq x y z
N MET A 1 -3.74 25.56 6.90
CA MET A 1 -2.85 24.69 6.09
C MET A 1 -1.42 24.56 6.66
N GLY A 2 -1.15 24.84 7.95
CA GLY A 2 0.21 24.75 8.53
C GLY A 2 0.48 23.52 9.41
N ILE A 3 -0.54 23.07 10.14
CA ILE A 3 -0.42 22.02 11.19
C ILE A 3 -0.09 20.62 10.65
N ALA A 4 -0.61 20.25 9.48
CA ALA A 4 -0.38 18.92 8.90
C ALA A 4 1.07 18.73 8.37
N LEU A 5 1.63 19.77 7.73
CA LEU A 5 3.02 19.78 7.23
C LEU A 5 4.04 19.73 8.38
N GLU A 6 3.76 20.41 9.49
CA GLU A 6 4.61 20.37 10.68
C GLU A 6 4.59 18.98 11.33
N ALA A 7 3.41 18.36 11.46
CA ALA A 7 3.29 17.01 11.98
C ALA A 7 4.04 15.99 11.11
N GLU A 8 3.93 16.08 9.78
CA GLU A 8 4.63 15.20 8.85
C GLU A 8 6.16 15.31 8.97
N LYS A 9 6.69 16.53 8.98
CA LYS A 9 8.12 16.77 9.17
C LYS A 9 8.60 16.26 10.53
N ASN A 10 7.77 16.37 11.57
CA ASN A 10 8.15 16.01 12.94
C ASN A 10 8.46 14.51 13.08
N TRP A 11 7.60 13.62 12.58
CA TRP A 11 7.83 12.17 12.74
C TRP A 11 8.96 11.65 11.84
N LYS A 12 9.11 12.18 10.62
CA LYS A 12 10.23 11.85 9.71
C LYS A 12 11.57 12.21 10.34
N LEU A 13 11.66 13.37 10.99
CA LEU A 13 12.85 13.78 11.74
C LEU A 13 13.08 12.88 12.96
N LYS A 14 12.02 12.52 13.69
CA LYS A 14 12.13 11.59 14.83
C LYS A 14 12.66 10.22 14.41
N LEU A 15 12.24 9.67 13.27
CA LEU A 15 12.80 8.43 12.70
C LEU A 15 14.28 8.60 12.34
N ARG A 16 14.62 9.66 11.60
CA ARG A 16 15.99 9.92 11.15
C ARG A 16 16.97 10.04 12.33
N TYR A 17 16.54 10.65 13.42
CA TYR A 17 17.36 10.83 14.63
C TYR A 17 17.14 9.75 15.69
N GLY A 18 16.46 8.63 15.35
CA GLY A 18 16.27 7.48 16.25
C GLY A 18 15.39 7.75 17.48
N LYS A 19 14.66 8.87 17.51
CA LYS A 19 13.66 9.20 18.56
C LYS A 19 12.33 8.47 18.35
N LEU A 20 12.07 8.04 17.13
CA LEU A 20 11.07 7.05 16.77
C LEU A 20 11.85 5.88 16.16
N GLN A 21 11.53 4.65 16.55
CA GLN A 21 12.14 3.46 15.99
C GLN A 21 11.04 2.54 15.47
N THR A 22 11.34 1.83 14.39
CA THR A 22 10.46 0.84 13.80
C THR A 22 11.34 -0.28 13.22
N PRO A 23 10.94 -1.55 13.35
CA PRO A 23 11.58 -2.64 12.62
C PRO A 23 11.15 -2.68 11.15
N PHE A 24 10.16 -1.87 10.77
CA PHE A 24 9.55 -1.90 9.45
C PHE A 24 10.24 -0.95 8.45
N GLN A 25 10.38 -1.44 7.24
CA GLN A 25 10.74 -0.70 6.04
C GLN A 25 9.47 -0.25 5.31
N HIS A 26 9.58 0.82 4.53
CA HIS A 26 8.47 1.34 3.76
C HIS A 26 8.59 0.99 2.27
N PHE A 27 7.50 0.47 1.70
CA PHE A 27 7.41 0.14 0.29
C PHE A 27 6.14 0.70 -0.35
N THR A 28 6.21 1.01 -1.64
CA THR A 28 5.03 1.10 -2.50
C THR A 28 4.92 -0.20 -3.28
N MET A 29 3.77 -0.85 -3.18
CA MET A 29 3.45 -2.12 -3.82
C MET A 29 2.46 -1.90 -4.95
N MET A 30 2.61 -2.67 -6.02
CA MET A 30 1.69 -2.69 -7.15
C MET A 30 1.55 -4.11 -7.67
N ALA A 31 0.32 -4.57 -7.90
CA ALA A 31 0.01 -5.92 -8.38
C ALA A 31 -0.89 -5.85 -9.60
N GLU A 32 -0.60 -6.67 -10.60
CA GLU A 32 -1.47 -6.93 -11.75
C GLU A 32 -2.48 -8.02 -11.41
N GLY A 33 -3.73 -7.81 -11.80
CA GLY A 33 -4.78 -8.75 -11.46
C GLY A 33 -6.14 -8.36 -11.99
N GLU A 34 -7.17 -8.93 -11.38
CA GLU A 34 -8.56 -8.76 -11.77
C GLU A 34 -9.44 -8.56 -10.55
N ILE A 35 -10.45 -7.70 -10.70
CA ILE A 35 -11.50 -7.53 -9.69
C ILE A 35 -12.46 -8.70 -9.79
N VAL A 36 -12.48 -9.55 -8.75
CA VAL A 36 -13.31 -10.76 -8.70
C VAL A 36 -14.56 -10.58 -7.84
N GLU A 37 -14.56 -9.62 -6.93
CA GLU A 37 -15.71 -9.29 -6.08
C GLU A 37 -15.92 -7.78 -5.98
N THR A 38 -17.17 -7.33 -5.89
CA THR A 38 -17.49 -5.92 -5.64
C THR A 38 -17.16 -5.55 -4.21
N ASN A 39 -16.56 -4.39 -4.00
CA ASN A 39 -16.29 -3.85 -2.68
C ASN A 39 -16.99 -2.49 -2.53
N ALA A 40 -17.82 -2.29 -1.51
CA ALA A 40 -18.58 -1.05 -1.34
C ALA A 40 -17.69 0.19 -1.10
N ASP A 41 -16.46 -0.02 -0.63
CA ASP A 41 -15.49 1.06 -0.37
C ASP A 41 -14.77 1.52 -1.64
N PHE A 42 -14.90 0.76 -2.74
CA PHE A 42 -14.23 1.03 -4.01
C PHE A 42 -15.25 0.97 -5.15
N ASP A 43 -15.33 2.01 -5.98
CA ASP A 43 -16.22 2.01 -7.15
C ASP A 43 -15.64 1.15 -8.28
N ILE A 44 -15.71 -0.18 -8.11
CA ILE A 44 -15.04 -1.17 -8.96
C ILE A 44 -16.02 -2.21 -9.53
N GLN A 45 -15.82 -2.58 -10.80
CA GLN A 45 -16.65 -3.56 -11.51
C GLN A 45 -15.94 -4.92 -11.60
N VAL A 46 -16.65 -5.98 -11.23
CA VAL A 46 -16.17 -7.37 -11.37
C VAL A 46 -15.87 -7.71 -12.83
N GLY A 47 -14.82 -8.49 -13.06
CA GLY A 47 -14.35 -8.88 -14.39
C GLY A 47 -13.46 -7.83 -15.05
N THR A 48 -13.00 -6.83 -14.29
CA THR A 48 -12.15 -5.75 -14.80
C THR A 48 -10.69 -6.01 -14.45
N PRO A 49 -9.82 -6.20 -15.45
CA PRO A 49 -8.38 -6.19 -15.25
C PRO A 49 -7.92 -4.84 -14.71
N ALA A 50 -7.08 -4.85 -13.68
CA ALA A 50 -6.64 -3.64 -13.01
C ALA A 50 -5.25 -3.81 -12.39
N PHE A 51 -4.61 -2.68 -12.11
CA PHE A 51 -3.57 -2.62 -11.10
C PHE A 51 -4.19 -2.38 -9.73
N PHE A 52 -3.73 -3.13 -8.73
CA PHE A 52 -3.94 -2.81 -7.33
C PHE A 52 -2.65 -2.19 -6.77
N ARG A 53 -2.75 -1.05 -6.10
CA ARG A 53 -1.62 -0.34 -5.49
C ARG A 53 -1.88 -0.08 -4.01
N MET A 54 -0.84 -0.17 -3.20
CA MET A 54 -0.86 0.30 -1.81
C MET A 54 0.54 0.72 -1.34
N ASN A 55 0.61 1.50 -0.26
CA ASN A 55 1.85 1.72 0.48
C ASN A 55 1.85 0.86 1.74
N VAL A 56 3.01 0.34 2.14
CA VAL A 56 3.13 -0.57 3.27
C VAL A 56 4.32 -0.24 4.17
N TRP A 57 4.12 -0.48 5.45
CA TRP A 57 5.19 -0.72 6.42
C TRP A 57 5.27 -2.23 6.68
N ALA A 58 6.39 -2.85 6.30
CA ALA A 58 6.63 -4.29 6.41
C ALA A 58 8.07 -4.57 6.88
N LEU A 59 8.34 -5.74 7.46
CA LEU A 59 9.67 -6.15 7.91
C LEU A 59 10.67 -6.18 6.74
N ASP A 60 10.21 -6.69 5.60
CA ASP A 60 10.98 -6.85 4.38
C ASP A 60 10.05 -6.88 3.16
N ALA A 61 10.65 -7.06 1.97
CA ALA A 61 9.92 -7.10 0.71
C ALA A 61 9.05 -8.36 0.57
N GLU A 62 9.41 -9.49 1.19
CA GLU A 62 8.62 -10.71 1.13
C GLU A 62 7.31 -10.53 1.89
N GLN A 63 7.37 -10.00 3.11
CA GLN A 63 6.16 -9.64 3.87
C GLN A 63 5.33 -8.59 3.11
N ALA A 64 5.96 -7.63 2.43
CA ALA A 64 5.23 -6.66 1.62
C ALA A 64 4.44 -7.31 0.47
N VAL A 65 5.00 -8.33 -0.18
CA VAL A 65 4.34 -9.14 -1.22
C VAL A 65 3.16 -9.93 -0.62
N ASP A 66 3.36 -10.60 0.52
CA ASP A 66 2.29 -11.33 1.20
C ASP A 66 1.13 -10.40 1.58
N MET A 67 1.45 -9.18 2.02
CA MET A 67 0.46 -8.17 2.34
C MET A 67 -0.38 -7.78 1.12
N ILE A 68 0.22 -7.48 -0.05
CA ILE A 68 -0.56 -7.02 -1.22
C ILE A 68 -1.47 -8.12 -1.75
N ILE A 69 -1.02 -9.37 -1.73
CA ILE A 69 -1.83 -10.51 -2.13
C ILE A 69 -2.98 -10.73 -1.13
N THR A 70 -2.68 -10.76 0.16
CA THR A 70 -3.68 -11.03 1.21
C THR A 70 -4.73 -9.92 1.29
N ILE A 71 -4.29 -8.66 1.27
CA ILE A 71 -5.17 -7.49 1.33
C ILE A 71 -5.99 -7.42 0.05
N GLY A 72 -5.35 -7.56 -1.12
CA GLY A 72 -6.04 -7.57 -2.41
C GLY A 72 -7.19 -8.58 -2.42
N ARG A 73 -6.93 -9.83 -2.02
CA ARG A 73 -7.96 -10.87 -1.94
C ARG A 73 -9.08 -10.49 -0.97
N HIS A 74 -8.76 -9.92 0.18
CA HIS A 74 -9.75 -9.50 1.17
C HIS A 74 -10.69 -8.40 0.65
N ILE A 75 -10.24 -7.58 -0.29
CA ILE A 75 -11.00 -6.48 -0.85
C ILE A 75 -11.54 -6.77 -2.26
N GLY A 76 -11.53 -8.03 -2.70
CA GLY A 76 -12.15 -8.47 -3.95
C GLY A 76 -11.24 -8.41 -5.18
N PHE A 77 -9.92 -8.42 -5.00
CA PHE A 77 -8.93 -8.42 -6.08
C PHE A 77 -8.06 -9.68 -6.06
N GLU A 78 -8.00 -10.40 -7.18
CA GLU A 78 -7.14 -11.56 -7.35
C GLU A 78 -5.87 -11.15 -8.11
N THR A 79 -4.71 -11.43 -7.53
CA THR A 79 -3.42 -11.18 -8.18
C THR A 79 -3.14 -12.30 -9.18
N THR A 80 -3.21 -11.99 -10.48
CA THR A 80 -3.00 -12.98 -11.56
C THR A 80 -1.71 -12.73 -12.36
N GLY A 81 -1.09 -11.56 -12.17
CA GLY A 81 0.11 -11.14 -12.88
C GLY A 81 1.29 -10.86 -11.96
N ARG A 82 2.09 -9.85 -12.33
CA ARG A 82 3.31 -9.49 -11.60
C ARG A 82 3.00 -8.65 -10.37
N VAL A 83 3.85 -8.81 -9.35
CA VAL A 83 3.92 -7.92 -8.20
C VAL A 83 5.22 -7.11 -8.30
N TYR A 84 5.09 -5.79 -8.19
CA TYR A 84 6.18 -4.83 -8.21
C TYR A 84 6.36 -4.23 -6.82
N THR A 85 7.62 -4.18 -6.37
CA THR A 85 8.00 -3.63 -5.07
C THR A 85 8.94 -2.47 -5.29
N TYR A 86 8.62 -1.31 -4.71
CA TYR A 86 9.45 -0.11 -4.79
C TYR A 86 9.77 0.37 -3.38
N SER A 87 11.05 0.58 -3.09
CA SER A 87 11.47 1.30 -1.88
C SER A 87 11.19 2.79 -2.07
N THR A 88 10.27 3.36 -1.30
CA THR A 88 9.79 4.74 -1.47
C THR A 88 9.74 5.49 -0.14
N GLU A 89 9.75 6.81 -0.19
CA GLU A 89 9.51 7.62 1.01
C GLU A 89 8.07 7.42 1.52
N ALA A 90 7.95 7.19 2.83
CA ALA A 90 6.66 7.06 3.49
C ALA A 90 5.91 8.40 3.56
N LYS A 91 4.60 8.35 3.30
CA LYS A 91 3.69 9.48 3.50
C LYS A 91 3.04 9.48 4.88
N GLU A 92 2.96 8.30 5.50
CA GLU A 92 2.43 8.13 6.85
C GLU A 92 3.44 7.44 7.78
N PRO A 93 3.43 7.73 9.10
CA PRO A 93 4.37 7.12 10.03
C PRO A 93 4.16 5.61 10.19
N PRO A 94 5.19 4.85 10.61
CA PRO A 94 5.02 3.45 10.98
C PRO A 94 4.10 3.32 12.20
N ASN A 95 3.57 2.11 12.43
CA ASN A 95 2.84 1.76 13.65
C ASN A 95 3.55 0.60 14.38
N GLU A 96 2.95 0.09 15.45
CA GLU A 96 3.45 -1.09 16.18
C GLU A 96 3.37 -2.39 15.36
N ASN A 97 2.44 -2.46 14.39
CA ASN A 97 2.23 -3.60 13.51
C ASN A 97 2.46 -3.25 12.03
N PRO A 98 2.78 -4.23 11.17
CA PRO A 98 2.76 -4.04 9.72
C PRO A 98 1.41 -3.48 9.28
N ARG A 99 1.43 -2.52 8.35
CA ARG A 99 0.19 -1.88 7.89
C ARG A 99 0.27 -1.47 6.44
N ALA A 100 -0.86 -1.50 5.76
CA ALA A 100 -1.05 -0.89 4.45
C ALA A 100 -1.90 0.37 4.56
N TYR A 101 -1.73 1.28 3.60
CA TYR A 101 -2.52 2.50 3.46
C TYR A 101 -2.49 2.98 2.01
N ASP A 102 -3.32 3.97 1.66
CA ASP A 102 -3.42 4.53 0.30
C ASP A 102 -3.76 3.43 -0.75
N LEU A 103 -4.73 2.58 -0.42
CA LEU A 103 -5.20 1.48 -1.29
C LEU A 103 -5.92 2.09 -2.49
N ASN A 104 -5.54 1.66 -3.70
CA ASN A 104 -6.14 2.17 -4.92
C ASN A 104 -6.19 1.10 -6.01
N PHE A 105 -7.26 1.14 -6.80
CA PHE A 105 -7.41 0.36 -8.02
C PHE A 105 -7.25 1.27 -9.23
N THR A 106 -6.58 0.77 -10.27
CA THR A 106 -6.49 1.45 -11.56
C THR A 106 -6.85 0.44 -12.64
N PRO A 107 -8.11 0.43 -13.09
CA PRO A 107 -8.55 -0.38 -14.22
C PRO A 107 -7.66 -0.15 -15.44
N PHE A 108 -7.42 -1.19 -16.21
CA PHE A 108 -6.83 -1.00 -17.54
C PHE A 108 -7.84 -0.29 -18.43
N GLU A 109 -7.40 0.75 -19.13
CA GLU A 109 -8.23 1.37 -20.16
C GLU A 109 -8.55 0.30 -21.21
N LYS A 110 -9.85 0.15 -21.51
CA LYS A 110 -10.27 -0.58 -22.70
C LYS A 110 -10.17 0.40 -23.85
N ASP A 111 -9.31 0.08 -24.83
CA ASP A 111 -9.26 0.77 -26.13
C ASP A 111 -10.64 0.83 -26.80
#